data_AF-A0A835LGR0-F1
#
_entry.id   AF-A0A835LGR0-F1
#
_cell.length_a   1.000
_cell.length_b   1.000
_cell.length_c   1.000
_cell.angle_alpha   90.00
_cell.angle_beta   90.00
_cell.angle_gamma   90.00
#
_symmetry.space_group_name_H-M   'P 1'
#
loop_
_entity.id
_entity.type
_entity.pdbx_description
1 polymer ?
#
loop_
_entity_poly.entity_id
_entity_poly.type
_entity_poly.pdbx_seq_one_letter_code
_entity_poly.pdbx_strand_id
1 'polypeptide(L)'
;MSKHKAEVDCTARCRSRSHGQALTSAITKRSISDQALASFIKGTCANFVKAFDFEGRTALHTAASRGRIALMDWLIRHSSIAFINARDRESGYTPLHRSVFYGQIHAAVALMKIGVNTDIVDKDDYKALEHSMLDRQYMYKHEGSQPSEVYVWGSNCNYTLGTGTQQQRNSPELLTCFNRANTCVKQICVLRQITVANELLSRQVSRRHQFE
;
A
#
# COMPACT_ATOMS: atom_id res chain seq x y z
N MET A 1 25.50 -37.08 18.51
CA MET A 1 25.29 -35.63 18.74
C MET A 1 23.79 -35.38 18.86
N SER A 2 23.32 -35.23 20.10
CA SER A 2 21.90 -35.09 20.47
C SER A 2 21.34 -33.79 19.88
N LYS A 3 20.35 -33.89 18.99
CA LYS A 3 19.56 -32.75 18.55
C LYS A 3 18.67 -32.34 19.73
N HIS A 4 19.06 -31.32 20.48
CA HIS A 4 18.17 -30.66 21.43
C HIS A 4 16.91 -30.23 20.67
N LYS A 5 15.82 -30.99 20.84
CA LYS A 5 14.48 -30.52 20.47
C LYS A 5 14.17 -29.39 21.43
N ALA A 6 14.06 -28.17 20.91
CA ALA A 6 13.45 -27.07 21.66
C ALA A 6 12.09 -27.58 22.17
N GLU A 7 11.93 -27.67 23.48
CA GLU A 7 10.65 -28.02 24.10
C GLU A 7 9.68 -26.90 23.76
N VAL A 8 8.59 -27.28 23.10
CA VAL A 8 7.54 -26.36 22.69
C VAL A 8 6.39 -26.62 23.64
N ASP A 9 5.94 -25.62 24.39
CA ASP A 9 4.91 -25.76 25.44
C ASP A 9 3.50 -26.07 24.89
N CYS A 10 3.37 -26.38 23.60
CA CYS A 10 2.08 -26.69 22.99
C CYS A 10 2.18 -27.80 21.94
N THR A 11 1.01 -28.37 21.62
CA THR A 11 0.89 -29.48 20.69
C THR A 11 0.71 -29.02 19.24
N ALA A 12 0.86 -29.94 18.29
CA ALA A 12 0.65 -29.70 16.86
C ALA A 12 -0.80 -29.27 16.50
N ARG A 13 -1.74 -29.32 17.44
CA ARG A 13 -3.13 -28.84 17.28
C ARG A 13 -3.37 -27.49 17.97
N CYS A 14 -2.32 -26.78 18.39
CA CYS A 14 -2.46 -25.49 19.05
C CYS A 14 -3.26 -24.48 18.21
N ARG A 15 -4.20 -23.79 18.87
CA ARG A 15 -5.07 -22.73 18.30
C ARG A 15 -5.00 -21.44 19.13
N SER A 16 -3.98 -21.29 19.97
CA SER A 16 -3.86 -20.13 20.84
C SER A 16 -3.59 -18.86 20.03
N ARG A 17 -4.46 -17.85 20.22
CA ARG A 17 -4.27 -16.52 19.62
C ARG A 17 -3.11 -15.76 20.26
N SER A 18 -2.79 -16.05 21.53
CA SER A 18 -1.63 -15.42 22.20
C SER A 18 -0.32 -15.85 21.55
N HIS A 19 -0.20 -17.11 21.13
CA HIS A 19 0.95 -17.57 20.36
C HIS A 19 1.02 -16.84 19.02
N GLY A 20 -0.07 -16.79 18.26
CA GLY A 20 -0.12 -16.04 17.01
C GLY A 20 0.31 -14.58 17.17
N GLN A 21 -0.20 -13.90 18.20
CA GLN A 21 0.20 -12.53 18.55
C GLN A 21 1.69 -12.41 18.88
N ALA A 22 2.25 -13.33 19.66
CA ALA A 22 3.68 -13.33 19.98
C ALA A 22 4.55 -13.50 18.72
N LEU A 23 4.14 -14.39 17.81
CA LEU A 23 4.82 -14.60 16.54
C LEU A 23 4.78 -13.34 15.67
N THR A 24 3.60 -12.77 15.41
CA THR A 24 3.47 -11.59 14.55
C THR A 24 4.18 -10.38 15.16
N SER A 25 4.08 -10.18 16.48
CA SER A 25 4.77 -9.09 17.19
C SER A 25 6.29 -9.23 17.21
N ALA A 26 6.83 -10.45 17.15
CA ALA A 26 8.28 -10.64 17.02
C ALA A 26 8.77 -10.24 15.62
N ILE A 27 8.02 -10.61 14.57
CA ILE A 27 8.40 -10.34 13.17
C ILE A 27 8.40 -8.84 12.86
N THR A 28 7.51 -8.07 13.50
CA THR A 28 7.45 -6.61 13.32
C THR A 28 8.66 -5.87 13.89
N LYS A 29 9.47 -6.48 14.77
CA LYS A 29 10.65 -5.83 15.36
C LYS A 29 11.84 -5.84 14.40
N ARG A 30 12.28 -4.66 13.95
CA ARG A 30 13.35 -4.49 12.94
C ARG A 30 14.75 -5.01 13.36
N SER A 31 15.02 -5.13 14.66
CA SER A 31 16.37 -5.41 15.20
C SER A 31 16.81 -6.89 15.13
N ILE A 32 15.90 -7.82 14.82
CA ILE A 32 16.15 -9.26 15.00
C ILE A 32 16.46 -9.92 13.65
N SER A 33 17.49 -10.76 13.61
CA SER A 33 17.86 -11.56 12.43
C SER A 33 16.81 -12.64 12.12
N ASP A 34 16.65 -12.96 10.84
CA ASP A 34 15.63 -13.92 10.40
C ASP A 34 15.87 -15.33 10.97
N GLN A 35 17.13 -15.72 11.20
CA GLN A 35 17.49 -16.99 11.84
C GLN A 35 17.07 -17.06 13.31
N ALA A 36 17.23 -15.96 14.05
CA ALA A 36 16.78 -15.87 15.43
C ALA A 36 15.24 -15.89 15.49
N LEU A 37 14.55 -15.20 14.57
CA LEU A 37 13.10 -15.27 14.45
C LEU A 37 12.60 -16.67 14.14
N ALA A 38 13.21 -17.38 13.18
CA ALA A 38 12.84 -18.77 12.86
C ALA A 38 12.97 -19.69 14.08
N SER A 39 14.05 -19.52 14.86
CA SER A 39 14.29 -20.28 16.09
C SER A 39 13.23 -19.95 17.16
N PHE A 40 12.92 -18.67 17.34
CA PHE A 40 11.87 -18.21 18.26
C PHE A 40 10.48 -18.72 17.89
N ILE A 41 10.12 -18.63 16.60
CA ILE A 41 8.83 -19.09 16.07
C ILE A 41 8.63 -20.58 16.35
N LYS A 42 9.67 -21.38 16.08
CA LYS A 42 9.67 -22.83 16.32
C LYS A 42 9.57 -23.19 17.81
N GLY A 43 10.22 -22.41 18.68
CA GLY A 43 10.17 -22.61 20.13
C GLY A 43 8.87 -22.13 20.78
N THR A 44 8.17 -21.17 20.17
CA THR A 44 6.94 -20.59 20.74
C THR A 44 5.70 -21.44 20.42
N CYS A 45 5.59 -22.00 19.22
CA CYS A 45 4.40 -22.73 18.83
C CYS A 45 4.69 -23.93 17.93
N ALA A 46 4.18 -25.11 18.29
CA ALA A 46 4.34 -26.32 17.47
C ALA A 46 3.49 -26.29 16.19
N ASN A 47 2.46 -25.43 16.15
CA ASN A 47 1.58 -25.22 15.00
C ASN A 47 1.68 -23.77 14.47
N PHE A 48 2.88 -23.20 14.46
CA PHE A 48 3.12 -21.79 14.10
C PHE A 48 2.59 -21.41 12.69
N VAL A 49 2.51 -22.38 11.78
CA VAL A 49 1.97 -22.18 10.42
C VAL A 49 0.50 -21.79 10.42
N LYS A 50 -0.29 -22.38 11.32
CA LYS A 50 -1.73 -22.12 11.45
C LYS A 50 -2.07 -21.24 12.66
N ALA A 51 -1.07 -20.58 13.24
CA ALA A 51 -1.27 -19.66 14.34
C ALA A 51 -1.71 -18.31 13.77
N PHE A 52 -2.86 -17.83 14.24
CA PHE A 52 -3.43 -16.54 13.87
C PHE A 52 -3.34 -15.60 15.06
N ASP A 53 -2.98 -14.35 14.81
CA ASP A 53 -3.08 -13.29 15.81
C ASP A 53 -4.53 -12.81 15.98
N PHE A 54 -4.75 -11.77 16.79
CA PHE A 54 -6.09 -11.24 17.05
C PHE A 54 -6.77 -10.64 15.81
N GLU A 55 -6.00 -10.20 14.82
CA GLU A 55 -6.47 -9.66 13.54
C GLU A 55 -6.61 -10.74 12.45
N GLY A 56 -6.38 -12.01 12.80
CA GLY A 56 -6.43 -13.12 11.85
C GLY A 56 -5.23 -13.19 10.92
N ARG A 57 -4.13 -12.51 11.24
CA ARG A 57 -2.89 -12.54 10.45
C ARG A 57 -2.05 -13.73 10.86
N THR A 58 -1.40 -14.35 9.88
CA THR A 58 -0.39 -15.39 10.09
C THR A 58 1.01 -14.77 10.11
N ALA A 59 2.01 -15.53 10.58
CA ALA A 59 3.41 -15.12 10.49
C ALA A 59 3.84 -14.73 9.06
N LEU A 60 3.27 -15.39 8.04
CA LEU A 60 3.56 -15.11 6.63
C LEU A 60 3.01 -13.74 6.18
N HIS A 61 1.84 -13.32 6.67
CA HIS A 61 1.30 -11.98 6.39
C HIS A 61 2.26 -10.89 6.87
N THR A 62 2.77 -11.04 8.09
CA THR A 62 3.69 -10.07 8.69
C THR A 62 5.08 -10.13 8.06
N ALA A 63 5.57 -11.31 7.67
CA ALA A 63 6.84 -11.43 6.96
C ALA A 63 6.78 -10.77 5.57
N ALA A 64 5.66 -10.96 4.86
CA ALA A 64 5.40 -10.37 3.55
C ALA A 64 5.28 -8.83 3.62
N SER A 65 4.59 -8.28 4.63
CA SER A 65 4.49 -6.83 4.82
C SER A 65 5.82 -6.15 5.15
N ARG A 66 6.78 -6.90 5.70
CA ARG A 66 8.12 -6.40 6.06
C ARG A 66 9.20 -6.75 5.03
N GLY A 67 8.84 -7.44 3.95
CA GLY A 67 9.79 -7.84 2.92
C GLY A 67 10.87 -8.83 3.40
N ARG A 68 10.62 -9.59 4.47
CA ARG A 68 11.60 -10.54 5.04
C ARG A 68 11.66 -11.83 4.23
N ILE A 69 12.30 -11.79 3.05
CA ILE A 69 12.30 -12.89 2.09
C ILE A 69 12.85 -14.19 2.68
N ALA A 70 13.99 -14.12 3.40
CA ALA A 70 14.59 -15.32 3.97
C ALA A 70 13.68 -15.99 5.01
N LEU A 71 13.00 -15.19 5.83
CA LEU A 71 12.00 -15.70 6.77
C LEU A 71 10.77 -16.26 6.05
N MET A 72 10.30 -15.61 4.98
CA MET A 72 9.19 -16.11 4.16
C MET A 72 9.54 -17.48 3.56
N ASP A 73 10.70 -17.62 2.93
CA ASP A 73 11.16 -18.89 2.37
C ASP A 73 11.23 -19.98 3.43
N TRP A 74 11.73 -19.65 4.62
CA TRP A 74 11.77 -20.57 5.74
C TRP A 74 10.36 -20.99 6.19
N LEU A 75 9.44 -20.04 6.35
CA LEU A 75 8.04 -20.31 6.72
C LEU A 75 7.34 -21.17 5.66
N ILE A 76 7.56 -20.87 4.37
CA ILE A 76 6.95 -21.55 3.24
C ILE A 76 7.37 -23.02 3.21
N ARG A 77 8.67 -23.31 3.39
CA ARG A 77 9.20 -24.69 3.45
C ARG A 77 8.57 -25.54 4.54
N HIS A 78 8.10 -24.92 5.62
CA HIS A 78 7.43 -25.60 6.73
C HIS A 78 5.90 -25.54 6.63
N SER A 79 5.35 -24.78 5.69
CA SER A 79 3.91 -24.54 5.53
C SER A 79 3.28 -25.42 4.46
N SER A 80 1.96 -25.63 4.56
CA SER A 80 1.19 -26.20 3.46
C SER A 80 0.59 -25.10 2.58
N ILE A 81 0.34 -25.44 1.31
CA ILE A 81 -0.20 -24.56 0.24
C ILE A 81 -1.52 -23.86 0.65
N ALA A 82 -2.27 -24.42 1.60
CA ALA A 82 -3.51 -23.78 2.09
C ALA A 82 -3.27 -22.47 2.87
N PHE A 83 -2.08 -22.28 3.48
CA PHE A 83 -1.81 -21.13 4.36
C PHE A 83 -1.16 -19.94 3.65
N ILE A 84 -0.62 -20.15 2.45
CA ILE A 84 -0.08 -19.06 1.61
C ILE A 84 -1.19 -18.16 1.05
N ASN A 85 -2.42 -18.68 0.97
CA ASN A 85 -3.62 -17.97 0.52
C ASN A 85 -4.57 -17.61 1.68
N ALA A 86 -4.12 -17.73 2.94
CA ALA A 86 -4.93 -17.35 4.08
C ALA A 86 -5.30 -15.88 4.00
N ARG A 87 -6.52 -15.53 4.41
CA ARG A 87 -7.02 -14.16 4.46
C ARG A 87 -7.04 -13.68 5.90
N ASP A 88 -6.53 -12.47 6.13
CA ASP A 88 -6.70 -11.83 7.42
C ASP A 88 -8.16 -11.41 7.67
N ARG A 89 -8.49 -11.15 8.95
CA ARG A 89 -9.85 -10.81 9.34
C ARG A 89 -10.14 -9.33 9.15
N GLU A 90 -9.13 -8.49 9.28
CA GLU A 90 -9.22 -7.04 9.22
C GLU A 90 -9.64 -6.57 7.82
N SER A 91 -8.81 -6.83 6.81
CA SER A 91 -8.98 -6.32 5.44
C SER A 91 -9.37 -7.42 4.45
N GLY A 92 -9.30 -8.69 4.87
CA GLY A 92 -9.45 -9.82 3.95
C GLY A 92 -8.19 -10.05 3.11
N TYR A 93 -7.06 -9.46 3.50
CA TYR A 93 -5.83 -9.48 2.72
C TYR A 93 -5.16 -10.83 2.82
N THR A 94 -4.63 -11.29 1.70
CA THR A 94 -3.67 -12.40 1.67
C THR A 94 -2.25 -11.89 1.93
N PRO A 95 -1.26 -12.76 2.17
CA PRO A 95 0.14 -12.34 2.24
C PRO A 95 0.59 -11.57 0.99
N LEU A 96 0.05 -11.92 -0.19
CA LEU A 96 0.32 -11.21 -1.44
C LEU A 96 -0.24 -9.77 -1.40
N HIS A 97 -1.50 -9.58 -0.98
CA HIS A 97 -2.08 -8.23 -0.82
C HIS A 97 -1.21 -7.35 0.07
N ARG A 98 -0.79 -7.86 1.25
CA ARG A 98 0.10 -7.09 2.14
C ARG A 98 1.45 -6.79 1.51
N SER A 99 2.06 -7.73 0.77
CA SER A 99 3.33 -7.43 0.09
C SER A 99 3.18 -6.31 -0.95
N VAL A 100 2.07 -6.29 -1.71
CA VAL A 100 1.82 -5.25 -2.71
C VAL A 100 1.50 -3.92 -2.04
N PHE A 101 0.60 -3.91 -1.06
CA PHE A 101 0.18 -2.72 -0.31
C PHE A 101 1.37 -2.00 0.36
N TYR A 102 2.34 -2.74 0.89
CA TYR A 102 3.55 -2.17 1.50
C TYR A 102 4.72 -2.00 0.52
N GLY A 103 4.50 -2.16 -0.79
CA GLY A 103 5.52 -1.97 -1.82
C GLY A 103 6.68 -2.98 -1.77
N GLN A 104 6.48 -4.14 -1.14
CA GLN A 104 7.50 -5.18 -0.97
C GLN A 104 7.59 -6.05 -2.23
N ILE A 105 8.13 -5.50 -3.32
CA ILE A 105 8.16 -6.13 -4.65
C ILE A 105 8.82 -7.50 -4.61
N HIS A 106 9.98 -7.63 -3.94
CA HIS A 106 10.69 -8.92 -3.85
C HIS A 106 9.85 -9.99 -3.13
N ALA A 107 9.08 -9.60 -2.11
CA ALA A 107 8.20 -10.51 -1.39
C ALA A 107 7.01 -10.93 -2.26
N ALA A 108 6.41 -9.99 -2.99
CA ALA A 108 5.34 -10.28 -3.94
C ALA A 108 5.81 -11.26 -5.02
N VAL A 109 6.99 -11.03 -5.61
CA VAL A 109 7.58 -11.92 -6.62
C VAL A 109 7.87 -13.30 -6.04
N ALA A 110 8.42 -13.38 -4.83
CA ALA A 110 8.67 -14.67 -4.16
C ALA A 110 7.36 -15.46 -3.96
N LEU A 111 6.30 -14.80 -3.49
CA LEU A 111 4.98 -15.42 -3.32
C LEU A 111 4.39 -15.90 -4.66
N MET A 112 4.47 -15.08 -5.71
CA MET A 112 3.97 -15.46 -7.04
C MET A 112 4.71 -16.67 -7.63
N LYS A 113 6.03 -16.78 -7.41
CA LYS A 113 6.81 -17.95 -7.85
C LYS A 113 6.37 -19.27 -7.22
N ILE A 114 5.72 -19.21 -6.06
CA ILE A 114 5.22 -20.40 -5.35
C ILE A 114 3.84 -20.82 -5.86
N GLY A 115 3.20 -20.02 -6.73
CA GLY A 115 1.87 -20.31 -7.25
C GLY A 115 0.74 -19.95 -6.29
N VAL A 116 0.89 -18.85 -5.53
CA VAL A 116 -0.24 -18.27 -4.76
C VAL A 116 -1.39 -17.92 -5.69
N ASN A 117 -2.62 -18.01 -5.19
CA ASN A 117 -3.79 -17.63 -5.96
C ASN A 117 -3.89 -16.09 -6.02
N THR A 118 -3.69 -15.53 -7.20
CA THR A 118 -3.73 -14.07 -7.47
C THR A 118 -5.15 -13.54 -7.70
N ASP A 119 -6.14 -14.42 -7.86
CA ASP A 119 -7.53 -14.05 -8.11
C ASP A 119 -8.36 -13.85 -6.84
N ILE A 120 -7.75 -14.05 -5.67
CA ILE A 120 -8.41 -13.74 -4.39
C ILE A 120 -8.59 -12.23 -4.30
N VAL A 121 -9.83 -11.81 -4.07
CA VAL A 121 -10.18 -10.42 -3.76
C VAL A 121 -10.24 -10.19 -2.25
N ASP A 122 -9.95 -8.98 -1.81
CA ASP A 122 -10.05 -8.57 -0.41
C ASP A 122 -11.52 -8.31 0.02
N LYS A 123 -11.76 -7.37 0.94
CA LYS A 123 -13.11 -6.94 1.34
C LYS A 123 -13.66 -5.77 0.53
N ASP A 124 -12.79 -5.07 -0.18
CA ASP A 124 -13.12 -3.95 -1.05
C ASP A 124 -13.22 -4.41 -2.52
N ASP A 125 -13.32 -5.73 -2.72
CA ASP A 125 -13.38 -6.44 -4.01
C ASP A 125 -12.15 -6.24 -4.91
N TYR A 126 -11.01 -5.85 -4.35
CA TYR A 126 -9.76 -5.68 -5.10
C TYR A 126 -8.88 -6.92 -5.02
N LYS A 127 -8.28 -7.29 -6.16
CA LYS A 127 -7.18 -8.26 -6.21
C LYS A 127 -5.88 -7.64 -5.72
N ALA A 128 -4.94 -8.48 -5.30
CA ALA A 128 -3.65 -8.03 -4.80
C ALA A 128 -2.89 -7.11 -5.77
N LEU A 129 -2.96 -7.35 -7.08
CA LEU A 129 -2.28 -6.52 -8.08
C LEU A 129 -3.03 -5.20 -8.35
N GLU A 130 -4.35 -5.14 -8.14
CA GLU A 130 -5.14 -3.93 -8.34
C GLU A 130 -4.80 -2.87 -7.28
N HIS A 131 -4.40 -3.29 -6.07
CA HIS A 131 -3.82 -2.40 -5.06
C HIS A 131 -2.61 -1.63 -5.54
N SER A 132 -1.80 -2.17 -6.45
CA SER A 132 -0.67 -1.44 -7.04
C SER A 132 -1.08 -0.30 -7.98
N MET A 133 -2.34 -0.31 -8.43
CA MET A 133 -2.89 0.67 -9.36
C MET A 133 -3.63 1.80 -8.64
N LEU A 134 -4.04 1.61 -7.37
CA LEU A 134 -4.75 2.64 -6.59
C LEU A 134 -3.85 3.85 -6.27
N ASP A 135 -2.55 3.65 -6.07
CA ASP A 135 -1.58 4.73 -5.84
C ASP A 135 -1.16 5.48 -7.12
N ARG A 136 -1.41 4.90 -8.30
CA ARG A 136 -1.16 5.59 -9.56
C ARG A 136 -2.28 6.60 -9.77
N GLN A 137 -1.97 7.86 -9.49
CA GLN A 137 -2.58 8.98 -10.21
C GLN A 137 -2.69 8.57 -11.67
N TYR A 138 -3.91 8.35 -12.16
CA TYR A 138 -4.17 8.05 -13.56
C TYR A 138 -3.45 9.11 -14.39
N MET A 139 -2.37 8.74 -15.07
CA MET A 139 -1.89 9.48 -16.21
C MET A 139 -2.99 9.38 -17.26
N TYR A 140 -3.91 10.35 -17.23
CA TYR A 140 -4.92 10.52 -18.25
C TYR A 140 -4.19 10.69 -19.58
N LYS A 141 -4.23 9.65 -20.42
CA LYS A 141 -3.77 9.76 -21.80
C LYS A 141 -4.86 10.51 -22.56
N HIS A 142 -4.57 11.76 -22.92
CA HIS A 142 -5.45 12.55 -23.76
C HIS A 142 -5.53 11.89 -25.15
N GLU A 143 -6.62 11.18 -25.42
CA GLU A 143 -6.96 10.79 -26.79
C GLU A 143 -7.43 12.05 -27.51
N GLY A 144 -6.65 12.48 -28.50
CA GLY A 144 -6.86 13.75 -29.21
C GLY A 144 -8.18 13.78 -29.96
N SER A 145 -9.23 14.28 -29.28
CA SER A 145 -10.42 14.89 -29.89
C SER A 145 -11.36 15.55 -28.86
N GLN A 146 -11.01 15.63 -27.57
CA GLN A 146 -11.81 16.41 -26.62
C GLN A 146 -11.30 17.86 -26.54
N PRO A 147 -12.20 18.85 -26.43
CA PRO A 147 -11.80 20.25 -26.32
C PRO A 147 -11.00 20.43 -25.03
N SER A 148 -9.73 20.84 -25.15
CA SER A 148 -8.83 21.18 -24.04
C SER A 148 -9.17 22.53 -23.39
N GLU A 149 -10.46 22.87 -23.40
CA GLU A 149 -11.02 24.12 -22.95
C GLU A 149 -11.03 24.18 -21.43
N VAL A 150 -10.42 25.23 -20.88
CA VAL A 150 -10.35 25.46 -19.43
C VAL A 150 -11.55 26.30 -19.03
N TYR A 151 -12.40 25.77 -18.17
CA TYR A 151 -13.54 26.49 -17.61
C TYR A 151 -13.25 26.93 -16.17
N VAL A 152 -13.71 28.12 -15.80
CA VAL A 152 -13.49 28.71 -14.47
C VAL A 152 -14.82 29.18 -13.89
N TRP A 153 -15.07 28.86 -12.62
CA TRP A 153 -16.19 29.38 -11.82
C TRP A 153 -15.81 29.39 -10.33
N GLY A 154 -16.62 30.06 -9.51
CA GLY A 154 -16.37 30.22 -8.08
C GLY A 154 -16.03 31.66 -7.68
N SER A 155 -15.48 31.82 -6.47
CA SER A 155 -15.18 33.14 -5.90
C SER A 155 -13.79 33.62 -6.33
N ASN A 156 -13.74 34.74 -7.07
CA ASN A 156 -12.49 35.38 -7.51
C ASN A 156 -12.05 36.52 -6.57
N CYS A 157 -12.23 36.35 -5.25
CA CYS A 157 -11.95 37.40 -4.27
C CYS A 157 -10.48 37.88 -4.27
N ASN A 158 -9.55 37.06 -4.78
CA ASN A 158 -8.10 37.35 -4.79
C ASN A 158 -7.53 37.65 -6.20
N TYR A 159 -8.36 37.84 -7.24
CA TYR A 159 -7.93 38.06 -8.63
C TYR A 159 -7.03 36.96 -9.23
N THR A 160 -7.02 35.78 -8.63
CA THR A 160 -6.16 34.67 -9.03
C THR A 160 -6.69 33.94 -10.27
N LEU A 161 -8.00 34.02 -10.53
CA LEU A 161 -8.64 33.31 -11.63
C LEU A 161 -8.47 33.95 -13.01
N GLY A 162 -7.80 35.11 -13.11
CA GLY A 162 -7.46 35.73 -14.40
C GLY A 162 -8.63 36.35 -15.19
N THR A 163 -9.86 36.27 -14.70
CA THR A 163 -11.10 36.70 -15.38
C THR A 163 -11.40 38.21 -15.33
N GLY A 164 -10.44 39.03 -14.90
CA GLY A 164 -10.56 40.50 -14.89
C GLY A 164 -11.64 41.10 -13.97
N THR A 165 -12.44 40.28 -13.26
CA THR A 165 -13.58 40.74 -12.43
C THR A 165 -13.59 40.06 -11.06
N GLN A 166 -13.97 40.77 -9.99
CA GLN A 166 -14.06 40.23 -8.61
C GLN A 166 -15.35 39.44 -8.34
N GLN A 167 -16.26 39.38 -9.31
CA GLN A 167 -17.59 38.81 -9.10
C GLN A 167 -17.51 37.29 -8.95
N GLN A 168 -18.20 36.75 -7.95
CA GLN A 168 -18.41 35.32 -7.81
C GLN A 168 -19.21 34.80 -9.00
N ARG A 169 -18.74 33.72 -9.63
CA ARG A 169 -19.39 33.10 -10.79
C ARG A 169 -20.02 31.78 -10.38
N ASN A 170 -21.33 31.67 -10.62
CA ASN A 170 -22.09 30.45 -10.31
C ASN A 170 -22.20 29.49 -11.51
N SER A 171 -21.70 29.89 -12.68
CA SER A 171 -21.67 29.09 -13.90
C SER A 171 -20.25 29.05 -14.50
N PRO A 172 -19.82 27.90 -15.08
CA PRO A 172 -18.52 27.74 -15.73
C PRO A 172 -18.41 28.61 -16.99
N GLU A 173 -17.42 29.51 -17.02
CA GLU A 173 -17.07 30.33 -18.19
C GLU A 173 -15.73 29.88 -18.78
N LEU A 174 -15.61 29.93 -20.12
CA LEU A 174 -14.39 29.56 -20.83
C LEU A 174 -13.28 30.59 -20.57
N LEU A 175 -12.12 30.12 -20.10
CA LEU A 175 -10.94 30.93 -19.91
C LEU A 175 -10.14 31.02 -21.20
N THR A 176 -10.23 32.17 -21.87
CA THR A 176 -9.58 32.40 -23.17
C THR A 176 -8.15 32.95 -23.07
N CYS A 177 -7.76 33.56 -21.93
CA CYS A 177 -6.42 34.09 -21.72
C CYS A 177 -6.02 34.15 -20.23
N PHE A 178 -4.71 33.98 -19.95
CA PHE A 178 -4.12 34.24 -18.63
C PHE A 178 -3.55 35.66 -18.61
N ASN A 179 -4.12 36.52 -17.78
CA ASN A 179 -3.80 37.95 -17.77
C ASN A 179 -2.41 38.30 -17.15
N ARG A 180 -1.67 37.30 -16.63
CA ARG A 180 -0.29 37.48 -16.16
C ARG A 180 0.68 36.66 -17.02
N ALA A 181 1.54 37.37 -17.75
CA ALA A 181 2.73 36.79 -18.35
C ALA A 181 3.60 36.18 -17.23
N ASN A 182 3.99 34.91 -17.36
CA ASN A 182 4.78 34.10 -16.42
C ASN A 182 4.03 33.26 -15.35
N THR A 183 2.76 32.94 -15.54
CA THR A 183 2.10 31.90 -14.71
C THR A 183 1.94 30.61 -15.51
N CYS A 184 2.59 29.52 -15.07
CA CYS A 184 2.41 28.18 -15.61
C CYS A 184 1.52 27.35 -14.67
N VAL A 185 0.49 26.72 -15.21
CA VAL A 185 -0.39 25.83 -14.46
C VAL A 185 0.40 24.55 -14.13
N LYS A 186 0.77 24.36 -12.86
CA LYS A 186 1.57 23.19 -12.42
C LYS A 186 0.75 21.92 -12.29
N GLN A 187 -0.56 22.02 -12.04
CA GLN A 187 -1.42 20.87 -11.77
C GLN A 187 -2.87 21.19 -12.12
N ILE A 188 -3.55 20.23 -12.77
CA ILE A 188 -4.98 20.30 -13.10
C ILE A 188 -5.62 19.05 -12.48
N CYS A 189 -6.63 19.22 -11.62
CA CYS A 189 -7.41 18.12 -11.08
C CYS A 189 -8.71 17.97 -11.87
N VAL A 190 -8.82 16.90 -12.64
CA VAL A 190 -10.04 16.54 -13.36
C VAL A 190 -10.89 15.67 -12.43
N LEU A 191 -11.93 16.25 -11.84
CA LEU A 191 -12.97 15.48 -11.15
C LEU A 191 -14.00 15.03 -12.18
N ARG A 192 -14.47 13.79 -12.01
CA ARG A 192 -15.06 12.92 -13.04
C ARG A 192 -16.23 13.45 -13.89
N GLN A 193 -16.68 14.69 -13.74
CA GLN A 193 -17.48 15.40 -14.74
C GLN A 193 -17.34 16.94 -14.78
N ILE A 194 -16.49 17.60 -13.99
CA ILE A 194 -16.28 19.05 -14.10
C ILE A 194 -14.84 19.41 -13.67
N THR A 195 -14.11 20.10 -14.53
CA THR A 195 -12.71 20.54 -14.34
C THR A 195 -12.62 21.67 -13.32
N VAL A 196 -12.31 21.40 -12.05
CA VAL A 196 -12.06 22.46 -11.06
C VAL A 196 -10.56 22.75 -11.01
N ALA A 197 -10.12 23.90 -11.55
CA ALA A 197 -8.79 24.43 -11.31
C ALA A 197 -8.72 25.00 -9.89
N ASN A 198 -8.18 24.22 -8.95
CA ASN A 198 -7.95 24.67 -7.58
C ASN A 198 -6.48 25.11 -7.45
N GLU A 199 -6.24 26.42 -7.37
CA GLU A 199 -4.92 27.01 -7.16
C GLU A 199 -4.59 26.98 -5.66
N LEU A 200 -3.76 26.03 -5.21
CA LEU A 200 -3.21 26.05 -3.85
C LEU A 200 -1.90 26.84 -3.82
N LEU A 201 -2.00 28.10 -3.43
CA LEU A 201 -0.88 28.90 -2.95
C LEU A 201 -0.30 28.27 -1.67
N SER A 202 0.96 27.82 -1.71
CA SER A 202 1.80 27.86 -0.52
C SER A 202 3.22 28.33 -0.88
N ARG A 203 3.69 29.26 -0.04
CA ARG A 203 4.80 30.17 -0.20
C ARG A 203 6.17 29.47 -0.13
N GLN A 204 7.16 30.12 -0.74
CA GLN A 204 8.59 29.84 -0.62
C GLN A 204 9.04 29.54 0.81
N VAL A 205 9.82 28.46 1.00
CA VAL A 205 10.98 28.48 1.90
C VAL A 205 12.17 27.86 1.17
N SER A 206 13.14 28.72 0.91
CA SER A 206 14.53 28.48 0.57
C SER A 206 15.12 27.20 1.17
N ARG A 207 15.82 26.40 0.35
CA ARG A 207 17.14 25.86 0.71
C ARG A 207 17.92 25.52 -0.56
N ARG A 208 18.95 26.35 -0.78
CA ARG A 208 20.11 26.15 -1.65
C ARG A 208 20.59 24.70 -1.62
N HIS A 209 20.85 24.11 -2.78
CA HIS A 209 22.00 23.21 -2.96
C HIS A 209 22.78 23.75 -4.17
N GLN A 210 23.90 24.39 -3.85
CA GLN A 210 25.03 24.53 -4.75
C GLN A 210 25.57 23.13 -4.99
N PHE A 211 25.79 22.78 -6.25
CA PHE A 211 26.87 21.89 -6.64
C PHE A 211 27.54 22.58 -7.83
N GLU A 212 28.73 23.13 -7.55
CA GLU A 212 29.85 23.08 -8.50
C GLU A 212 30.25 21.61 -8.71
#